data_AF-A0A453FSX0-F1
#
_entry.id   AF-A0A453FSX0-F1
#
_cell.length_a   1.000
_cell.length_b   1.000
_cell.length_c   1.000
_cell.angle_alpha   90.00
_cell.angle_beta   90.00
_cell.angle_gamma   90.00
#
_symmetry.space_group_name_H-M   'P 1'
#
loop_
_entity.id
_entity.type
_entity.pdbx_description
1 polymer ?
#
loop_
_entity_poly.entity_id
_entity_poly.type
_entity_poly.pdbx_seq_one_letter_code
_entity_poly.pdbx_strand_id
1 'polypeptide(L)'
;QRKASWQDGMPGDMCPILPGTNFTYKMQFKDQIGTFFYYPSIGMQRAAGAYGLISIHSRPLIPVPFDPPADDFGVLVGDWYTKDHTVLAKNLDTGKGIGRPAGLLINGKNEKDASNPPMFNVEEGKTYRFRVCNVGIKTTLNVRIQGHVLKLVEMEGSHTVQNEYDSMDVHIGQCLSFLSTANQKPGDYFFIASTRFIKGVSTITAVMRYKGSNTPPAAKLPDAPDGWAWSINQWRSFRWNLTASAARPNPQGSYHYGQINITRTIKLSPSRGKVDGKERYALNGVSHTDPETPLKLAEYFNATKGVFEYNLVTDTPPKEGTPIKVAPSVITAEHRTYIEIVFENPEKSIDTFHLDGYAFFAAG
;
A
#
# COMPACT_ATOMS: atom_id res chain seq x y z
N GLN A 1 -6.40 10.56 8.99
CA GLN A 1 -5.94 11.32 10.19
C GLN A 1 -7.01 11.39 11.33
N ARG A 2 -6.70 11.00 12.58
CA ARG A 2 -7.69 10.94 13.69
C ARG A 2 -8.26 12.33 14.04
N LYS A 3 -9.58 12.51 13.89
CA LYS A 3 -10.31 13.79 14.13
C LYS A 3 -9.79 15.00 13.33
N ALA A 4 -8.97 14.76 12.31
CA ALA A 4 -8.28 15.78 11.54
C ALA A 4 -8.29 15.45 10.05
N SER A 5 -9.42 14.95 9.52
CA SER A 5 -9.58 14.60 8.10
C SER A 5 -9.53 15.81 7.14
N TRP A 6 -9.13 17.00 7.59
CA TRP A 6 -8.79 18.14 6.71
C TRP A 6 -7.30 18.15 6.38
N GLN A 7 -6.56 17.19 6.93
CA GLN A 7 -5.11 17.03 6.85
C GLN A 7 -4.75 15.71 6.15
N ASP A 8 -5.73 15.05 5.53
CA ASP A 8 -5.50 13.82 4.76
C ASP A 8 -4.93 14.18 3.39
N GLY A 9 -5.44 15.26 2.78
CA GLY A 9 -4.93 15.78 1.53
C GLY A 9 -5.46 15.01 0.33
N MET A 10 -6.73 14.62 0.35
CA MET A 10 -7.43 13.91 -0.72
C MET A 10 -8.34 14.86 -1.50
N PRO A 11 -8.62 14.64 -2.80
CA PRO A 11 -9.50 15.52 -3.58
C PRO A 11 -10.88 15.79 -2.94
N GLY A 12 -11.41 14.84 -2.16
CA GLY A 12 -12.68 14.98 -1.46
C GLY A 12 -12.64 15.78 -0.15
N ASP A 13 -11.47 15.97 0.47
CA ASP A 13 -11.34 16.63 1.78
C ASP A 13 -10.88 18.09 1.71
N MET A 14 -10.12 18.48 0.69
CA MET A 14 -9.62 19.85 0.51
C MET A 14 -9.42 20.21 -0.96
N CYS A 15 -9.40 21.51 -1.27
CA CYS A 15 -9.01 21.96 -2.60
C CYS A 15 -7.50 21.74 -2.84
N PRO A 16 -7.07 21.52 -4.10
CA PRO A 16 -5.65 21.43 -4.43
C PRO A 16 -4.87 22.68 -4.02
N ILE A 17 -3.61 22.48 -3.61
CA ILE A 17 -2.68 23.58 -3.33
C ILE A 17 -2.23 24.17 -4.67
N LEU A 18 -2.54 25.44 -4.92
CA LEU A 18 -2.26 26.10 -6.20
C LEU A 18 -0.77 26.46 -6.35
N PRO A 19 -0.25 26.53 -7.59
CA PRO A 19 1.11 27.01 -7.85
C PRO A 19 1.40 28.36 -7.15
N GLY A 20 2.56 28.46 -6.51
CA GLY A 20 2.97 29.67 -5.78
C GLY A 20 2.30 29.87 -4.41
N THR A 21 1.44 28.95 -3.98
CA THR A 21 0.81 28.99 -2.65
C THR A 21 1.39 27.91 -1.74
N ASN A 22 1.03 27.94 -0.45
CA ASN A 22 1.47 26.96 0.53
C ASN A 22 0.30 26.49 1.40
N PHE A 23 0.48 25.30 1.98
CA PHE A 23 -0.41 24.74 2.98
C PHE A 23 0.44 24.01 4.02
N THR A 24 0.07 24.14 5.29
CA THR A 24 0.79 23.46 6.39
C THR A 24 -0.05 22.27 6.87
N TYR A 25 0.40 21.06 6.54
CA TYR A 25 -0.18 19.84 7.11
C TYR A 25 0.22 19.68 8.58
N LYS A 26 -0.76 19.44 9.45
CA LYS A 26 -0.58 19.10 10.87
C LYS A 26 -0.96 17.64 11.10
N MET A 27 0.03 16.76 10.99
CA MET A 27 -0.16 15.32 11.16
C MET A 27 0.04 14.88 12.61
N GLN A 28 -0.84 14.00 13.10
CA GLN A 28 -0.73 13.44 14.44
C GLN A 28 -0.50 11.93 14.39
N PHE A 29 0.72 11.51 14.74
CA PHE A 29 1.14 10.11 14.75
C PHE A 29 1.01 9.42 16.12
N LYS A 30 0.29 10.02 17.06
CA LYS A 30 0.25 9.59 18.48
C LYS A 30 -0.09 8.10 18.67
N ASP A 31 -0.95 7.57 17.82
CA ASP A 31 -1.48 6.21 17.92
C ASP A 31 -0.94 5.30 16.80
N GLN A 32 0.18 5.67 16.17
CA GLN A 32 0.80 4.93 15.06
C GLN A 32 2.25 4.58 15.41
N ILE A 33 2.70 3.41 14.95
CA ILE A 33 4.10 2.97 14.90
C ILE A 33 4.30 2.25 13.58
N GLY A 34 5.55 1.99 13.19
CA GLY A 34 5.87 1.19 12.02
C GLY A 34 6.22 2.03 10.79
N THR A 35 5.77 1.60 9.63
CA THR A 35 6.26 2.00 8.33
C THR A 35 5.11 2.44 7.43
N PHE A 36 5.20 3.68 6.95
CA PHE A 36 4.22 4.32 6.07
C PHE A 36 4.97 5.07 4.97
N PHE A 37 4.23 5.67 4.04
CA PHE A 37 4.78 6.60 3.07
C PHE A 37 3.74 7.66 2.71
N TYR A 38 4.20 8.78 2.16
CA TYR A 38 3.35 9.83 1.62
C TYR A 38 3.53 9.92 0.10
N TYR A 39 2.52 10.45 -0.60
CA TYR A 39 2.54 10.76 -2.02
C TYR A 39 1.46 11.82 -2.35
N PRO A 40 1.60 12.59 -3.44
CA PRO A 40 0.51 13.45 -3.93
C PRO A 40 -0.67 12.62 -4.43
N SER A 41 -1.86 12.94 -3.94
CA SER A 41 -3.12 12.23 -4.19
C SER A 41 -3.87 12.70 -5.45
N ILE A 42 -3.39 13.74 -6.14
CA ILE A 42 -4.11 14.35 -7.27
C ILE A 42 -3.62 13.82 -8.62
N GLY A 43 -4.58 13.48 -9.48
CA GLY A 43 -4.33 12.97 -10.82
C GLY A 43 -3.39 11.76 -10.81
N MET A 44 -2.31 11.85 -11.58
CA MET A 44 -1.27 10.81 -11.66
C MET A 44 0.07 11.28 -11.08
N GLN A 45 0.09 12.31 -10.24
CA GLN A 45 1.34 12.91 -9.74
C GLN A 45 2.25 11.93 -8.98
N ARG A 46 1.68 10.93 -8.28
CA ARG A 46 2.45 9.83 -7.70
C ARG A 46 3.34 9.11 -8.72
N ALA A 47 2.87 8.96 -9.97
CA ALA A 47 3.64 8.36 -11.05
C ALA A 47 4.90 9.15 -11.42
N ALA A 48 4.93 10.45 -11.12
CA ALA A 48 6.06 11.33 -11.36
C ALA A 48 7.17 11.19 -10.29
N GLY A 49 7.01 10.31 -9.29
CA GLY A 49 8.06 9.99 -8.33
C GLY A 49 8.02 10.78 -7.02
N ALA A 50 6.99 11.61 -6.82
CA ALA A 50 6.80 12.33 -5.56
C ALA A 50 6.26 11.37 -4.48
N TYR A 51 7.14 10.72 -3.74
CA TYR A 51 6.77 9.93 -2.58
C TYR A 51 7.96 9.81 -1.62
N GLY A 52 7.68 9.54 -0.35
CA GLY A 52 8.72 9.40 0.66
C GLY A 52 8.29 8.53 1.83
N LEU A 53 9.27 7.86 2.44
CA LEU A 53 9.05 6.98 3.58
C LEU A 53 8.77 7.79 4.85
N ILE A 54 7.80 7.33 5.63
CA ILE A 54 7.53 7.78 7.00
C ILE A 54 7.76 6.59 7.93
N SER A 55 8.83 6.64 8.71
CA SER A 55 9.11 5.63 9.73
C SER A 55 8.78 6.18 11.11
N ILE A 56 7.85 5.53 11.81
CA ILE A 56 7.41 5.92 13.15
C ILE A 56 7.96 4.88 14.13
N HIS A 57 8.96 5.28 14.90
CA HIS A 57 9.60 4.40 15.86
C HIS A 57 8.78 4.25 17.14
N SER A 58 8.92 3.10 17.80
CA SER A 58 8.40 2.93 19.15
C SER A 58 9.02 3.96 20.09
N ARG A 59 8.25 4.43 21.07
CA ARG A 59 8.75 5.36 22.07
C ARG A 59 9.68 4.63 23.03
N PRO A 60 10.62 5.34 23.67
CA PRO A 60 11.38 4.77 24.78
C PRO A 60 10.44 4.10 25.80
N LEU A 61 10.88 2.95 26.33
CA LEU A 61 10.15 2.13 27.32
C LEU A 61 8.90 1.39 26.80
N ILE A 62 8.51 1.54 25.54
CA ILE A 62 7.49 0.68 24.93
C ILE A 62 8.20 -0.48 24.22
N PRO A 63 8.07 -1.72 24.73
CA PRO A 63 8.78 -2.85 24.16
C PRO A 63 8.24 -3.17 22.76
N VAL A 64 9.16 -3.53 21.86
CA VAL A 64 8.83 -4.16 20.57
C VAL A 64 9.02 -5.67 20.72
N PRO A 65 8.25 -6.51 19.99
CA PRO A 65 8.25 -7.96 20.21
C PRO A 65 9.44 -8.70 19.59
N PHE A 66 10.53 -8.01 19.24
CA PHE A 66 11.73 -8.56 18.62
C PHE A 66 12.96 -7.81 19.12
N ASP A 67 14.12 -8.46 19.05
CA ASP A 67 15.39 -7.83 19.43
C ASP A 67 15.70 -6.63 18.52
N PRO A 68 16.30 -5.55 19.06
CA PRO A 68 16.70 -4.41 18.25
C PRO A 68 17.61 -4.84 17.08
N PRO A 69 17.24 -4.51 15.83
CA PRO A 69 18.10 -4.79 14.68
C PRO A 69 19.35 -3.91 14.73
N ALA A 70 20.40 -4.34 14.04
CA ALA A 70 21.62 -3.57 13.87
C ALA A 70 21.41 -2.27 13.09
N ASP A 71 20.50 -2.28 12.10
CA ASP A 71 20.07 -1.10 11.37
C ASP A 71 18.70 -1.34 10.69
N ASP A 72 18.09 -0.24 10.25
CA ASP A 72 16.85 -0.20 9.47
C ASP A 72 17.14 0.25 8.01
N PHE A 73 16.74 -0.54 7.03
CA PHE A 73 16.72 -0.14 5.62
C PHE A 73 15.32 0.26 5.18
N GLY A 74 15.16 1.52 4.77
CA GLY A 74 14.00 1.96 4.02
C GLY A 74 14.04 1.43 2.58
N VAL A 75 12.97 0.78 2.13
CA VAL A 75 12.88 0.19 0.78
C VAL A 75 11.57 0.62 0.13
N LEU A 76 11.63 1.70 -0.64
CA LEU A 76 10.55 2.12 -1.53
C LEU A 76 10.74 1.40 -2.87
N VAL A 77 9.85 0.46 -3.19
CA VAL A 77 9.91 -0.30 -4.42
C VAL A 77 8.66 -0.03 -5.25
N GLY A 78 8.79 0.17 -6.55
CA GLY A 78 7.65 0.49 -7.39
C GLY A 78 7.91 0.33 -8.87
N ASP A 79 6.83 0.18 -9.62
CA ASP A 79 6.85 0.26 -11.07
C ASP A 79 7.03 1.69 -11.58
N TRP A 80 7.71 1.83 -12.72
CA TRP A 80 8.07 3.09 -13.35
C TRP A 80 7.58 3.17 -14.80
N TYR A 81 7.21 4.37 -15.24
CA TYR A 81 6.73 4.66 -16.59
C TYR A 81 7.60 5.71 -17.26
N THR A 82 7.92 5.51 -18.53
CA THR A 82 8.65 6.52 -19.34
C THR A 82 7.77 7.67 -19.81
N LYS A 83 6.44 7.50 -19.78
CA LYS A 83 5.48 8.54 -20.14
C LYS A 83 5.27 9.48 -18.95
N ASP A 84 5.17 10.77 -19.23
CA ASP A 84 4.83 11.76 -18.22
C ASP A 84 3.44 11.49 -17.60
N HIS A 85 3.29 11.84 -16.33
CA HIS A 85 2.08 11.65 -15.55
C HIS A 85 0.84 12.31 -16.19
N THR A 86 0.96 13.47 -16.85
CA THR A 86 -0.15 14.13 -17.55
C THR A 86 -0.63 13.33 -18.76
N VAL A 87 0.30 12.66 -19.47
CA VAL A 87 -0.03 11.77 -20.58
C VAL A 87 -0.72 10.50 -20.07
N LEU A 88 -0.27 9.95 -18.94
CA LEU A 88 -0.92 8.82 -18.30
C LEU A 88 -2.35 9.17 -17.86
N ALA A 89 -2.56 10.33 -17.23
CA ALA A 89 -3.88 10.83 -16.85
C ALA A 89 -4.80 10.99 -18.07
N LYS A 90 -4.33 11.65 -19.14
CA LYS A 90 -5.09 11.82 -20.38
C LYS A 90 -5.50 10.48 -21.03
N ASN A 91 -4.66 9.45 -20.93
CA ASN A 91 -5.04 8.12 -21.40
C ASN A 91 -6.26 7.60 -20.62
N LEU A 92 -6.24 7.69 -19.29
CA LEU A 92 -7.37 7.28 -18.45
C LEU A 92 -8.63 8.09 -18.75
N ASP A 93 -8.53 9.41 -18.92
CA ASP A 93 -9.66 10.31 -19.23
C ASP A 93 -10.35 10.00 -20.57
N THR A 94 -9.60 9.39 -21.49
CA THR A 94 -10.09 8.92 -22.80
C THR A 94 -10.53 7.45 -22.79
N GLY A 95 -10.53 6.80 -21.62
CA GLY A 95 -10.92 5.40 -21.45
C GLY A 95 -9.85 4.39 -21.86
N LYS A 96 -8.59 4.81 -21.97
CA LYS A 96 -7.44 3.94 -22.27
C LYS A 96 -6.68 3.59 -21.01
N GLY A 97 -6.13 2.38 -20.93
CA GLY A 97 -5.24 2.01 -19.83
C GLY A 97 -3.88 2.71 -19.88
N ILE A 98 -3.20 2.78 -18.74
CA ILE A 98 -1.83 3.32 -18.63
C ILE A 98 -0.75 2.42 -19.24
N GLY A 99 -1.11 1.21 -19.66
CA GLY A 99 -0.21 0.23 -20.25
C GLY A 99 0.70 -0.45 -19.22
N ARG A 100 1.73 -1.15 -19.72
CA ARG A 100 2.73 -1.80 -18.87
C ARG A 100 3.78 -0.80 -18.41
N PRO A 101 4.30 -0.95 -17.18
CA PRO A 101 5.45 -0.18 -16.75
C PRO A 101 6.68 -0.53 -17.58
N ALA A 102 7.62 0.41 -17.67
CA ALA A 102 8.89 0.25 -18.36
C ALA A 102 9.90 -0.59 -17.55
N GLY A 103 9.75 -0.60 -16.22
CA GLY A 103 10.60 -1.35 -15.31
C GLY A 103 10.20 -1.11 -13.87
N LEU A 104 11.07 -1.54 -12.96
CA LEU A 104 10.95 -1.33 -11.53
C LEU A 104 12.09 -0.43 -11.04
N LEU A 105 11.89 0.20 -9.88
CA LEU A 105 12.89 0.99 -9.16
C LEU A 105 12.94 0.54 -7.69
N ILE A 106 14.12 0.55 -7.09
CA ILE A 106 14.34 0.40 -5.64
C ILE A 106 14.97 1.70 -5.14
N ASN A 107 14.30 2.39 -4.23
CA ASN A 107 14.72 3.69 -3.69
C ASN A 107 15.02 4.73 -4.79
N GLY A 108 14.21 4.72 -5.86
CA GLY A 108 14.39 5.59 -7.04
C GLY A 108 15.57 5.22 -7.94
N LYS A 109 16.29 4.13 -7.63
CA LYS A 109 17.47 3.69 -8.37
C LYS A 109 17.13 2.51 -9.29
N ASN A 110 17.88 2.43 -10.39
CA ASN A 110 17.87 1.31 -11.32
C ASN A 110 19.20 0.55 -11.21
N GLU A 111 19.17 -0.78 -11.25
CA GLU A 111 20.35 -1.63 -11.13
C GLU A 111 21.35 -1.48 -12.28
N LYS A 112 20.89 -1.00 -13.44
CA LYS A 112 21.73 -0.77 -14.62
C LYS A 112 22.48 0.55 -14.57
N ASP A 113 22.11 1.44 -13.64
CA ASP A 113 22.89 2.64 -13.36
C ASP A 113 24.08 2.26 -12.46
N ALA A 114 25.19 1.91 -13.09
CA ALA A 114 26.42 1.52 -12.41
C ALA A 114 27.00 2.63 -11.52
N SER A 115 26.61 3.90 -11.73
CA SER A 115 27.10 5.02 -10.92
C SER A 115 26.40 5.11 -9.56
N ASN A 116 25.17 4.60 -9.45
CA ASN A 116 24.37 4.68 -8.24
C ASN A 116 23.39 3.49 -8.12
N PRO A 117 23.88 2.24 -8.06
CA PRO A 117 23.01 1.08 -7.92
C PRO A 117 22.36 1.06 -6.52
N PRO A 118 21.18 0.46 -6.37
CA PRO A 118 20.60 0.22 -5.05
C PRO A 118 21.44 -0.82 -4.28
N MET A 119 21.76 -0.52 -3.03
CA MET A 119 22.65 -1.32 -2.20
C MET A 119 22.28 -1.23 -0.72
N PHE A 120 22.50 -2.34 0.01
CA PHE A 120 22.33 -2.47 1.45
C PHE A 120 23.62 -3.07 2.02
N ASN A 121 24.31 -2.36 2.91
CA ASN A 121 25.57 -2.83 3.49
C ASN A 121 25.32 -3.52 4.82
N VAL A 122 25.82 -4.74 4.98
CA VAL A 122 25.58 -5.57 6.16
C VAL A 122 26.87 -6.14 6.74
N GLU A 123 26.85 -6.49 8.02
CA GLU A 123 27.95 -7.18 8.70
C GLU A 123 27.50 -8.60 9.05
N GLU A 124 28.41 -9.56 8.89
CA GLU A 124 28.14 -10.98 9.17
C GLU A 124 27.61 -11.16 10.60
N GLY A 125 26.60 -12.02 10.75
CA GLY A 125 25.94 -12.35 12.01
C GLY A 125 24.95 -11.31 12.52
N LYS A 126 24.90 -10.10 11.93
CA LYS A 126 23.95 -9.06 12.34
C LYS A 126 22.58 -9.21 11.68
N THR A 127 21.53 -8.78 12.38
CA THR A 127 20.16 -8.78 11.88
C THR A 127 19.73 -7.37 11.51
N TYR A 128 19.12 -7.20 10.35
CA TYR A 128 18.68 -5.93 9.79
C TYR A 128 17.17 -5.94 9.57
N ARG A 129 16.52 -4.79 9.76
CA ARG A 129 15.11 -4.63 9.40
C ARG A 129 14.97 -3.97 8.05
N PHE A 130 14.22 -4.59 7.14
CA PHE A 130 13.85 -3.99 5.86
C PHE A 130 12.41 -3.52 5.94
N ARG A 131 12.19 -2.22 5.69
CA ARG A 131 10.91 -1.53 5.70
C ARG A 131 10.45 -1.33 4.25
N VAL A 132 9.74 -2.31 3.72
CA VAL A 132 9.40 -2.39 2.29
C VAL A 132 8.01 -1.82 2.03
N CYS A 133 7.91 -0.77 1.22
CA CYS A 133 6.65 -0.21 0.76
C CYS A 133 6.54 -0.29 -0.76
N ASN A 134 5.40 -0.78 -1.26
CA ASN A 134 5.11 -0.75 -2.69
C ASN A 134 4.49 0.60 -3.08
N VAL A 135 5.35 1.47 -3.62
CA VAL A 135 5.01 2.82 -4.08
C VAL A 135 4.60 2.88 -5.56
N GLY A 136 4.58 1.73 -6.25
CA GLY A 136 4.14 1.62 -7.64
C GLY A 136 2.68 2.00 -7.85
N ILE A 137 2.24 2.00 -9.10
CA ILE A 137 0.87 2.39 -9.49
C ILE A 137 0.13 1.29 -10.26
N LYS A 138 0.78 0.15 -10.55
CA LYS A 138 0.17 -0.90 -11.36
C LYS A 138 0.36 -2.33 -10.87
N THR A 139 1.48 -2.64 -10.22
CA THR A 139 1.88 -4.03 -9.99
C THR A 139 2.02 -4.39 -8.52
N THR A 140 1.54 -5.58 -8.16
CA THR A 140 2.01 -6.26 -6.93
C THR A 140 3.44 -6.72 -7.16
N LEU A 141 4.28 -6.66 -6.13
CA LEU A 141 5.69 -7.00 -6.20
C LEU A 141 6.01 -8.14 -5.25
N ASN A 142 6.75 -9.14 -5.70
CA ASN A 142 7.34 -10.14 -4.81
C ASN A 142 8.76 -9.71 -4.42
N VAL A 143 9.06 -9.67 -3.13
CA VAL A 143 10.39 -9.35 -2.59
C VAL A 143 11.04 -10.56 -1.94
N ARG A 144 12.35 -10.73 -2.14
CA ARG A 144 13.15 -11.84 -1.60
C ARG A 144 14.64 -11.50 -1.57
N ILE A 145 15.42 -12.22 -0.77
CA ILE A 145 16.87 -12.05 -0.66
C ILE A 145 17.53 -13.40 -0.91
N GLN A 146 18.53 -13.45 -1.79
CA GLN A 146 19.25 -14.69 -2.11
C GLN A 146 19.82 -15.34 -0.85
N GLY A 147 19.38 -16.57 -0.55
CA GLY A 147 19.89 -17.35 0.57
C GLY A 147 19.51 -16.83 1.96
N HIS A 148 18.61 -15.85 2.08
CA HIS A 148 18.20 -15.29 3.36
C HIS A 148 16.69 -15.39 3.55
N VAL A 149 16.30 -15.80 4.76
CA VAL A 149 14.91 -15.86 5.20
C VAL A 149 14.43 -14.48 5.62
N LEU A 150 13.14 -14.21 5.37
CA LEU A 150 12.45 -12.98 5.74
C LEU A 150 11.51 -13.27 6.93
N LYS A 151 11.85 -12.76 8.12
CA LYS A 151 11.00 -12.88 9.32
C LYS A 151 10.06 -11.69 9.42
N LEU A 152 8.77 -11.87 9.15
CA LEU A 152 7.79 -10.79 9.20
C LEU A 152 7.64 -10.26 10.63
N VAL A 153 7.81 -8.96 10.85
CA VAL A 153 7.66 -8.35 12.18
C VAL A 153 6.66 -7.19 12.22
N GLU A 154 6.28 -6.67 11.06
CA GLU A 154 5.35 -5.55 10.93
C GLU A 154 4.54 -5.67 9.64
N MET A 155 3.26 -5.33 9.72
CA MET A 155 2.39 -5.10 8.56
C MET A 155 1.57 -3.84 8.83
N GLU A 156 1.71 -2.82 7.97
CA GLU A 156 0.92 -1.58 8.00
C GLU A 156 0.82 -0.93 9.38
N GLY A 157 1.96 -0.84 10.07
CA GLY A 157 2.05 -0.22 11.39
C GLY A 157 1.59 -1.08 12.57
N SER A 158 1.35 -2.37 12.35
CA SER A 158 0.98 -3.34 13.39
C SER A 158 2.01 -4.45 13.51
N HIS A 159 2.32 -4.86 14.74
CA HIS A 159 3.23 -5.99 14.96
C HIS A 159 2.55 -7.31 14.65
N THR A 160 3.29 -8.20 14.00
CA THR A 160 2.81 -9.51 13.57
C THR A 160 3.33 -10.64 14.45
N VAL A 161 2.65 -11.78 14.41
CA VAL A 161 3.26 -13.07 14.77
C VAL A 161 4.41 -13.31 13.79
N GLN A 162 5.59 -13.64 14.31
CA GLN A 162 6.85 -13.59 13.57
C GLN A 162 7.11 -14.85 12.75
N ASN A 163 6.29 -15.04 11.73
CA ASN A 163 6.46 -16.12 10.77
C ASN A 163 7.63 -15.82 9.81
N GLU A 164 8.27 -16.88 9.34
CA GLU A 164 9.40 -16.85 8.42
C GLU A 164 8.96 -17.21 7.00
N TYR A 165 9.52 -16.52 6.01
CA TYR A 165 9.17 -16.67 4.59
C TYR A 165 10.41 -16.57 3.70
N ASP A 166 10.44 -17.28 2.58
CA ASP A 166 11.49 -17.14 1.57
C ASP A 166 11.29 -15.90 0.68
N SER A 167 10.03 -15.46 0.54
CA SER A 167 9.65 -14.27 -0.21
C SER A 167 8.34 -13.71 0.32
N MET A 168 8.01 -12.47 -0.04
CA MET A 168 6.74 -11.83 0.31
C MET A 168 6.16 -11.07 -0.89
N ASP A 169 4.88 -11.26 -1.19
CA ASP A 169 4.12 -10.39 -2.09
C ASP A 169 3.71 -9.12 -1.31
N VAL A 170 4.03 -7.95 -1.87
CA VAL A 170 3.71 -6.61 -1.34
C VAL A 170 2.80 -5.92 -2.35
N HIS A 171 1.55 -5.70 -1.96
CA HIS A 171 0.54 -5.09 -2.82
C HIS A 171 0.69 -3.57 -2.89
N ILE A 172 0.13 -2.95 -3.93
CA ILE A 172 0.19 -1.49 -4.12
C ILE A 172 -0.40 -0.79 -2.90
N GLY A 173 0.33 0.16 -2.33
CA GLY A 173 -0.12 0.87 -1.12
C GLY A 173 0.32 0.21 0.19
N GLN A 174 0.74 -1.05 0.16
CA GLN A 174 1.11 -1.79 1.37
C GLN A 174 2.56 -1.52 1.78
N CYS A 175 2.79 -1.52 3.09
CA CYS A 175 4.12 -1.61 3.69
C CYS A 175 4.22 -2.83 4.61
N LEU A 176 5.31 -3.58 4.46
CA LEU A 176 5.70 -4.68 5.34
C LEU A 176 7.09 -4.42 5.90
N SER A 177 7.34 -4.83 7.15
CA SER A 177 8.71 -4.92 7.65
C SER A 177 9.07 -6.34 8.03
N PHE A 178 10.26 -6.76 7.61
CA PHE A 178 10.83 -8.05 7.99
C PHE A 178 12.25 -7.89 8.53
N LEU A 179 12.66 -8.83 9.38
CA LEU A 179 14.03 -9.01 9.82
C LEU A 179 14.73 -10.04 8.92
N SER A 180 15.98 -9.76 8.58
CA SER A 180 16.85 -10.70 7.87
C SER A 180 18.24 -10.67 8.50
N THR A 181 18.75 -11.86 8.83
CA THR A 181 20.06 -12.03 9.45
C THR A 181 21.11 -12.29 8.38
N ALA A 182 22.20 -11.54 8.40
CA ALA A 182 23.35 -11.74 7.52
C ALA A 182 24.17 -12.97 7.94
N ASN A 183 23.56 -14.15 7.84
CA ASN A 183 24.08 -15.43 8.34
C ASN A 183 24.71 -16.32 7.25
N GLN A 184 24.84 -15.80 6.03
CA GLN A 184 25.49 -16.50 4.95
C GLN A 184 27.00 -16.25 4.96
N LYS A 185 27.76 -17.04 4.19
CA LYS A 185 29.21 -16.81 4.03
C LYS A 185 29.46 -15.38 3.52
N PRO A 186 30.47 -14.65 4.04
CA PRO A 186 30.77 -13.30 3.56
C PRO A 186 30.88 -13.22 2.03
N GLY A 187 29.97 -12.45 1.44
CA GLY A 187 29.79 -12.31 0.00
C GLY A 187 28.70 -11.28 -0.32
N ASP A 188 28.51 -10.98 -1.59
CA ASP A 188 27.38 -10.15 -2.03
C ASP A 188 26.18 -11.05 -2.37
N TYR A 189 24.98 -10.57 -2.06
CA TYR A 189 23.71 -11.26 -2.34
C TYR A 189 22.74 -10.29 -2.99
N PHE A 190 21.81 -10.77 -3.82
CA PHE A 190 20.76 -9.90 -4.35
C PHE A 190 19.55 -9.85 -3.42
N PHE A 191 19.15 -8.63 -3.05
CA PHE A 191 17.76 -8.31 -2.77
C PHE A 191 17.03 -8.17 -4.10
N ILE A 192 15.89 -8.83 -4.27
CA ILE A 192 15.18 -8.96 -5.54
C ILE A 192 13.75 -8.48 -5.35
N ALA A 193 13.27 -7.67 -6.28
CA ALA A 193 11.85 -7.39 -6.44
C ALA A 193 11.41 -7.75 -7.87
N SER A 194 10.29 -8.46 -8.01
CA SER A 194 9.75 -8.83 -9.31
C SER A 194 8.24 -8.67 -9.39
N THR A 195 7.72 -8.28 -10.56
CA THR A 195 6.28 -8.09 -10.74
C THR A 195 5.50 -9.39 -10.61
N ARG A 196 4.31 -9.29 -10.03
CA ARG A 196 3.31 -10.36 -9.89
C ARG A 196 2.03 -9.97 -10.63
N PHE A 197 1.25 -10.97 -11.03
CA PHE A 197 -0.09 -10.80 -11.64
C PHE A 197 -0.12 -9.92 -12.89
N ILE A 198 0.96 -9.90 -13.67
CA ILE A 198 1.07 -9.19 -14.94
C ILE A 198 1.76 -10.05 -15.99
N LYS A 199 1.35 -9.92 -17.25
CA LYS A 199 2.00 -10.62 -18.37
C LYS A 199 3.37 -9.99 -18.65
N GLY A 200 4.41 -10.80 -18.55
CA GLY A 200 5.81 -10.38 -18.67
C GLY A 200 6.34 -9.90 -17.32
N VAL A 201 7.20 -10.71 -16.70
CA VAL A 201 7.80 -10.41 -15.40
C VAL A 201 8.91 -9.39 -15.60
N SER A 202 8.85 -8.29 -14.86
CA SER A 202 9.95 -7.35 -14.70
C SER A 202 10.62 -7.62 -13.35
N THR A 203 11.95 -7.59 -13.31
CA THR A 203 12.74 -7.85 -12.10
C THR A 203 13.77 -6.74 -11.94
N ILE A 204 13.98 -6.30 -10.71
CA ILE A 204 15.05 -5.39 -10.29
C ILE A 204 15.80 -6.03 -9.12
N THR A 205 17.09 -5.75 -9.02
CA THR A 205 17.95 -6.22 -7.95
C THR A 205 18.67 -5.07 -7.24
N ALA A 206 18.86 -5.19 -5.94
CA ALA A 206 19.79 -4.40 -5.15
C ALA A 206 20.85 -5.31 -4.54
N VAL A 207 22.06 -4.79 -4.37
CA VAL A 207 23.16 -5.58 -3.79
C VAL A 207 23.10 -5.49 -2.27
N MET A 208 22.91 -6.62 -1.59
CA MET A 208 23.16 -6.78 -0.16
C MET A 208 24.62 -7.18 0.02
N ARG A 209 25.47 -6.21 0.35
CA ARG A 209 26.93 -6.36 0.42
C ARG A 209 27.38 -6.62 1.84
N TYR A 210 28.02 -7.76 2.08
CA TYR A 210 28.69 -8.02 3.34
C TYR A 210 29.97 -7.16 3.44
N LYS A 211 30.26 -6.64 4.62
CA LYS A 211 31.44 -5.81 4.87
C LYS A 211 32.73 -6.55 4.47
N GLY A 212 33.52 -5.92 3.61
CA GLY A 212 34.78 -6.49 3.08
C GLY A 212 34.60 -7.51 1.96
N SER A 213 33.37 -7.76 1.49
CA SER A 213 33.12 -8.65 0.36
C SER A 213 33.64 -8.08 -0.96
N ASN A 214 34.29 -8.95 -1.74
CA ASN A 214 34.59 -8.77 -3.16
C ASN A 214 34.00 -9.90 -4.02
N THR A 215 33.16 -10.76 -3.41
CA THR A 215 32.57 -11.92 -4.08
C THR A 215 31.22 -11.48 -4.65
N PRO A 216 31.03 -11.49 -5.98
CA PRO A 216 29.77 -11.06 -6.58
C PRO A 216 28.61 -12.02 -6.24
N PRO A 217 27.35 -11.56 -6.31
CA PRO A 217 26.20 -12.44 -6.09
C PRO A 217 26.10 -13.53 -7.15
N ALA A 218 25.45 -14.63 -6.79
CA ALA A 218 25.16 -15.70 -7.75
C ALA A 218 24.21 -15.17 -8.85
N ALA A 219 24.54 -15.46 -10.11
CA ALA A 219 23.76 -15.00 -11.27
C ALA A 219 22.33 -15.58 -11.30
N LYS A 220 22.11 -16.78 -10.74
CA LYS A 220 20.79 -17.39 -10.67
C LYS A 220 19.97 -16.74 -9.56
N LEU A 221 18.91 -16.03 -9.94
CA LEU A 221 17.95 -15.47 -9.00
C LEU A 221 16.98 -16.57 -8.53
N PRO A 222 16.60 -16.61 -7.23
CA PRO A 222 15.44 -17.38 -6.80
C PRO A 222 14.20 -16.91 -7.57
N ASP A 223 13.34 -17.85 -7.93
CA ASP A 223 12.08 -17.53 -8.61
C ASP A 223 11.06 -16.93 -7.64
N ALA A 224 10.18 -16.09 -8.16
CA ALA A 224 8.98 -15.70 -7.42
C ALA A 224 8.02 -16.90 -7.36
N PRO A 225 7.14 -16.98 -6.36
CA PRO A 225 6.04 -17.94 -6.36
C PRO A 225 5.19 -17.78 -7.63
N ASP A 226 4.43 -18.81 -8.02
CA ASP A 226 3.52 -18.76 -9.17
C ASP A 226 2.05 -18.72 -8.72
N GLY A 227 1.19 -18.11 -9.53
CA GLY A 227 -0.25 -18.02 -9.31
C GLY A 227 -0.68 -17.13 -8.13
N TRP A 228 -1.97 -16.84 -8.04
CA TRP A 228 -2.56 -15.99 -6.99
C TRP A 228 -2.77 -16.72 -5.66
N ALA A 229 -2.90 -18.06 -5.68
CA ALA A 229 -3.16 -18.85 -4.49
C ALA A 229 -2.09 -18.68 -3.42
N TRP A 230 -0.82 -18.52 -3.83
CA TRP A 230 0.28 -18.26 -2.90
C TRP A 230 0.09 -16.92 -2.16
N SER A 231 -0.29 -15.85 -2.86
CA SER A 231 -0.54 -14.53 -2.26
C SER A 231 -1.71 -14.55 -1.27
N ILE A 232 -2.78 -15.29 -1.59
CA ILE A 232 -3.90 -15.49 -0.65
C ILE A 232 -3.45 -16.29 0.57
N ASN A 233 -2.65 -17.34 0.39
CA ASN A 233 -2.13 -18.13 1.51
C ASN A 233 -1.18 -17.32 2.39
N GLN A 234 -0.35 -16.44 1.80
CA GLN A 234 0.46 -15.49 2.56
C GLN A 234 -0.42 -14.57 3.41
N TRP A 235 -1.43 -13.94 2.83
CA TRP A 235 -2.36 -13.12 3.60
C TRP A 235 -3.01 -13.93 4.73
N ARG A 236 -3.42 -15.19 4.45
CA ARG A 236 -3.96 -16.11 5.45
C ARG A 236 -2.96 -16.49 6.54
N SER A 237 -1.65 -16.40 6.32
CA SER A 237 -0.64 -16.68 7.35
C SER A 237 -0.26 -15.43 8.14
N PHE A 238 -0.59 -14.23 7.67
CA PHE A 238 -0.35 -13.00 8.40
C PHE A 238 -1.32 -12.87 9.58
N ARG A 239 -0.77 -12.73 10.78
CA ARG A 239 -1.53 -12.55 12.02
C ARG A 239 -0.93 -11.43 12.84
N TRP A 240 -1.77 -10.60 13.42
CA TRP A 240 -1.31 -9.61 14.40
C TRP A 240 -0.89 -10.32 15.68
N ASN A 241 0.21 -9.85 16.28
CA ASN A 241 0.61 -10.28 17.61
C ASN A 241 -0.23 -9.52 18.66
N LEU A 242 -1.36 -10.11 19.04
CA LEU A 242 -2.32 -9.47 19.95
C LEU A 242 -1.76 -9.19 21.36
N THR A 243 -0.67 -9.86 21.75
CA THR A 243 -0.03 -9.64 23.06
C THR A 243 1.06 -8.57 23.05
N ALA A 244 1.57 -8.18 21.87
CA ALA A 244 2.58 -7.13 21.75
C ALA A 244 1.97 -5.74 21.99
N SER A 245 2.76 -4.85 22.60
CA SER A 245 2.46 -3.41 22.67
C SER A 245 2.37 -2.81 21.26
N ALA A 246 1.70 -1.67 21.13
CA ALA A 246 1.61 -0.93 19.87
C ALA A 246 2.29 0.45 20.03
N ALA A 247 1.68 1.52 19.49
CA ALA A 247 2.07 2.90 19.80
C ALA A 247 1.96 3.28 21.29
N ARG A 248 1.33 2.42 22.09
CA ARG A 248 1.16 2.54 23.54
C ARG A 248 1.57 1.22 24.21
N PRO A 249 1.89 1.22 25.51
CA PRO A 249 2.25 0.00 26.23
C PRO A 249 1.18 -1.09 26.19
N ASN A 250 -0.10 -0.70 26.06
CA ASN A 250 -1.21 -1.64 26.00
C ASN A 250 -1.09 -2.59 24.79
N PRO A 251 -1.36 -3.90 24.99
CA PRO A 251 -1.38 -4.86 23.90
C PRO A 251 -2.33 -4.50 22.74
N GLN A 252 -1.96 -4.88 21.51
CA GLN A 252 -2.78 -4.71 20.31
C GLN A 252 -4.16 -5.37 20.44
N GLY A 253 -4.25 -6.47 21.20
CA GLY A 253 -5.49 -7.20 21.44
C GLY A 253 -6.41 -6.65 22.54
N SER A 254 -6.02 -5.58 23.25
CA SER A 254 -6.76 -5.12 24.44
C SER A 254 -8.22 -4.73 24.21
N TYR A 255 -8.61 -4.43 22.96
CA TYR A 255 -9.96 -3.95 22.64
C TYR A 255 -10.92 -5.06 22.19
N HIS A 256 -10.45 -6.31 22.03
CA HIS A 256 -11.28 -7.47 21.70
C HIS A 256 -12.30 -7.22 20.57
N TYR A 257 -11.89 -6.53 19.49
CA TYR A 257 -12.77 -6.09 18.40
C TYR A 257 -13.62 -7.21 17.78
N GLY A 258 -13.14 -8.46 17.78
CA GLY A 258 -13.90 -9.62 17.31
C GLY A 258 -15.12 -10.01 18.15
N GLN A 259 -15.30 -9.41 19.34
CA GLN A 259 -16.48 -9.60 20.19
C GLN A 259 -17.53 -8.50 20.00
N ILE A 260 -17.23 -7.47 19.21
CA ILE A 260 -18.17 -6.37 18.95
C ILE A 260 -19.15 -6.81 17.87
N ASN A 261 -20.44 -6.68 18.15
CA ASN A 261 -21.49 -7.00 17.18
C ASN A 261 -21.37 -6.09 15.95
N ILE A 262 -21.40 -6.69 14.76
CA ILE A 262 -21.48 -5.98 13.49
C ILE A 262 -22.82 -5.27 13.42
N THR A 263 -22.80 -3.94 13.25
CA THR A 263 -24.01 -3.11 13.18
C THR A 263 -24.47 -2.85 11.74
N ARG A 264 -23.58 -3.02 10.77
CA ARG A 264 -23.86 -2.87 9.34
C ARG A 264 -22.84 -3.65 8.53
N THR A 265 -23.31 -4.33 7.48
CA THR A 265 -22.44 -4.97 6.48
C THR A 265 -22.58 -4.23 5.16
N ILE A 266 -21.45 -3.81 4.59
CA ILE A 266 -21.37 -3.18 3.27
C ILE A 266 -20.63 -4.15 2.35
N LYS A 267 -21.33 -4.69 1.37
CA LYS A 267 -20.75 -5.54 0.33
C LYS A 267 -20.37 -4.68 -0.86
N LEU A 268 -19.08 -4.62 -1.20
CA LEU A 268 -18.55 -3.86 -2.32
C LEU A 268 -18.06 -4.80 -3.42
N SER A 269 -18.61 -4.64 -4.61
CA SER A 269 -18.19 -5.36 -5.81
C SER A 269 -17.59 -4.38 -6.82
N PRO A 270 -16.31 -4.52 -7.19
CA PRO A 270 -15.77 -3.82 -8.36
C PRO A 270 -16.44 -4.34 -9.63
N SER A 271 -16.51 -3.47 -10.63
CA SER A 271 -17.02 -3.77 -11.96
C SER A 271 -16.40 -2.86 -13.01
N ARG A 272 -16.45 -3.28 -14.26
CA ARG A 272 -15.96 -2.52 -15.42
C ARG A 272 -17.05 -2.38 -16.47
N GLY A 273 -17.05 -1.25 -17.15
CA GLY A 273 -18.01 -1.03 -18.23
C GLY A 273 -17.74 0.26 -18.98
N LYS A 274 -18.46 0.44 -20.09
CA LYS A 274 -18.38 1.66 -20.88
C LYS A 274 -19.47 2.64 -20.51
N VAL A 275 -19.09 3.89 -20.28
CA VAL A 275 -19.99 5.04 -20.17
C VAL A 275 -19.53 6.06 -21.20
N ASP A 276 -20.43 6.48 -22.09
CA ASP A 276 -20.14 7.39 -23.22
C ASP A 276 -18.94 6.94 -24.07
N GLY A 277 -18.84 5.63 -24.30
CA GLY A 277 -17.75 5.01 -25.07
C GLY A 277 -16.41 4.91 -24.35
N LYS A 278 -16.29 5.40 -23.11
CA LYS A 278 -15.07 5.35 -22.29
C LYS A 278 -15.12 4.23 -21.27
N GLU A 279 -14.02 3.49 -21.12
CA GLU A 279 -13.86 2.50 -20.05
C GLU A 279 -13.91 3.17 -18.67
N ARG A 280 -14.73 2.63 -17.76
CA ARG A 280 -14.90 3.08 -16.38
C ARG A 280 -14.83 1.89 -15.42
N TYR A 281 -14.40 2.19 -14.20
CA TYR A 281 -14.36 1.28 -13.08
C TYR A 281 -15.36 1.77 -12.04
N ALA A 282 -16.12 0.87 -11.46
CA ALA A 282 -17.19 1.21 -10.54
C ALA A 282 -17.21 0.28 -9.34
N LEU A 283 -17.67 0.81 -8.20
CA LEU A 283 -18.02 0.03 -7.02
C LEU A 283 -19.55 0.03 -6.90
N ASN A 284 -20.14 -1.16 -6.88
CA ASN A 284 -21.60 -1.36 -6.88
C ASN A 284 -22.34 -0.50 -7.93
N GLY A 285 -21.80 -0.44 -9.15
CA GLY A 285 -22.41 0.28 -10.26
C GLY A 285 -22.18 1.81 -10.27
N VAL A 286 -21.45 2.38 -9.31
CA VAL A 286 -21.09 3.80 -9.33
C VAL A 286 -19.60 3.99 -9.65
N SER A 287 -19.32 4.69 -10.74
CA SER A 287 -17.98 5.16 -11.09
C SER A 287 -17.77 6.54 -10.47
N HIS A 288 -16.88 6.63 -9.47
CA HIS A 288 -16.59 7.88 -8.78
C HIS A 288 -16.10 8.97 -9.76
N THR A 289 -16.49 10.21 -9.51
CA THR A 289 -15.87 11.40 -10.09
C THR A 289 -15.73 12.46 -9.00
N ASP A 290 -14.61 13.17 -9.00
CA ASP A 290 -14.39 14.29 -8.10
C ASP A 290 -15.24 15.49 -8.57
N PRO A 291 -16.09 16.08 -7.71
CA PRO A 291 -16.78 17.34 -8.00
C PRO A 291 -15.83 18.53 -7.89
N GLU A 292 -16.23 19.69 -8.44
CA GLU A 292 -15.45 20.93 -8.34
C GLU A 292 -15.29 21.42 -6.89
N THR A 293 -16.33 21.25 -6.07
CA THR A 293 -16.30 21.55 -4.63
C THR A 293 -16.01 20.27 -3.85
N PRO A 294 -14.95 20.21 -3.00
CA PRO A 294 -14.65 19.03 -2.20
C PRO A 294 -15.86 18.56 -1.38
N LEU A 295 -16.09 17.25 -1.38
CA LEU A 295 -17.25 16.62 -0.73
C LEU A 295 -17.41 17.07 0.72
N LYS A 296 -16.31 17.05 1.47
CA LYS A 296 -16.29 17.45 2.87
C LYS A 296 -16.60 18.93 3.07
N LEU A 297 -16.15 19.79 2.16
CA LEU A 297 -16.42 21.23 2.21
C LEU A 297 -17.92 21.49 1.99
N ALA A 298 -18.50 20.84 0.99
CA ALA A 298 -19.94 20.91 0.73
C ALA A 298 -20.77 20.38 1.90
N GLU A 299 -20.37 19.25 2.51
CA GLU A 299 -21.03 18.69 3.68
C GLU A 299 -20.92 19.63 4.90
N TYR A 300 -19.73 20.16 5.19
CA TYR A 300 -19.47 21.03 6.34
C TYR A 300 -20.34 22.31 6.33
N PHE A 301 -20.58 22.89 5.16
CA PHE A 301 -21.41 24.08 4.98
C PHE A 301 -22.88 23.78 4.67
N ASN A 302 -23.30 22.50 4.71
CA ASN A 302 -24.65 22.06 4.34
C ASN A 302 -25.07 22.51 2.92
N ALA A 303 -24.09 22.56 2.00
CA ALA A 303 -24.23 22.99 0.61
C ALA A 303 -24.06 21.80 -0.34
N THR A 304 -24.64 20.66 0.00
CA THR A 304 -24.46 19.39 -0.73
C THR A 304 -25.29 19.31 -2.02
N LYS A 305 -26.35 20.12 -2.13
CA LYS A 305 -27.28 20.12 -3.28
C LYS A 305 -26.52 20.44 -4.58
N GLY A 306 -26.55 19.49 -5.51
CA GLY A 306 -25.86 19.60 -6.80
C GLY A 306 -24.37 19.22 -6.75
N VAL A 307 -23.81 18.96 -5.57
CA VAL A 307 -22.44 18.48 -5.41
C VAL A 307 -22.42 16.95 -5.37
N PHE A 308 -23.21 16.34 -4.50
CA PHE A 308 -23.29 14.88 -4.38
C PHE A 308 -24.62 14.42 -3.77
N GLU A 309 -24.90 13.12 -3.89
CA GLU A 309 -26.00 12.43 -3.23
C GLU A 309 -25.45 11.31 -2.35
N TYR A 310 -26.02 11.14 -1.15
CA TYR A 310 -25.63 10.06 -0.25
C TYR A 310 -26.11 8.70 -0.75
N ASN A 311 -25.31 7.67 -0.48
CA ASN A 311 -25.64 6.25 -0.62
C ASN A 311 -26.06 5.83 -2.04
N LEU A 312 -25.50 6.47 -3.07
CA LEU A 312 -25.58 5.98 -4.45
C LEU A 312 -24.88 4.62 -4.60
N VAL A 313 -23.77 4.45 -3.88
CA VAL A 313 -23.16 3.13 -3.66
C VAL A 313 -23.94 2.47 -2.53
N THR A 314 -24.75 1.48 -2.86
CA THR A 314 -25.58 0.74 -1.90
C THR A 314 -24.78 -0.31 -1.15
N ASP A 315 -25.32 -0.78 -0.01
CA ASP A 315 -24.68 -1.83 0.82
C ASP A 315 -24.66 -3.21 0.17
N THR A 316 -25.48 -3.41 -0.86
CA THR A 316 -25.53 -4.65 -1.64
C THR A 316 -25.20 -4.34 -3.09
N PRO A 317 -24.36 -5.16 -3.76
CA PRO A 317 -24.11 -5.02 -5.18
C PRO A 317 -25.42 -5.05 -5.99
N PRO A 318 -25.55 -4.20 -7.02
CA PRO A 318 -26.70 -4.24 -7.91
C PRO A 318 -26.68 -5.52 -8.74
N LYS A 319 -27.80 -5.81 -9.43
CA LYS A 319 -27.86 -6.94 -10.36
C LYS A 319 -26.80 -6.79 -11.45
N GLU A 320 -26.22 -7.92 -11.87
CA GLU A 320 -25.28 -7.96 -12.98
C GLU A 320 -25.90 -7.30 -14.23
N GLY A 321 -25.10 -6.49 -14.94
CA GLY A 321 -25.54 -5.73 -16.11
C GLY A 321 -26.23 -4.39 -15.79
N THR A 322 -26.40 -4.01 -14.51
CA THR A 322 -26.87 -2.67 -14.15
C THR A 322 -25.93 -1.60 -14.76
N PRO A 323 -26.45 -0.61 -15.51
CA PRO A 323 -25.62 0.42 -16.12
C PRO A 323 -24.82 1.20 -15.06
N ILE A 324 -23.56 1.49 -15.39
CA ILE A 324 -22.70 2.27 -14.51
C ILE A 324 -23.17 3.73 -14.48
N LYS A 325 -23.42 4.26 -13.29
CA LYS A 325 -23.68 5.69 -13.04
C LYS A 325 -22.36 6.38 -12.71
N VAL A 326 -22.03 7.45 -13.43
CA VAL A 326 -20.90 8.32 -13.06
C VAL A 326 -21.42 9.40 -12.11
N ALA A 327 -20.94 9.40 -10.88
CA ALA A 327 -21.34 10.37 -9.85
C ALA A 327 -20.32 10.37 -8.70
N PRO A 328 -20.23 11.45 -7.91
CA PRO A 328 -19.47 11.41 -6.67
C PRO A 328 -20.06 10.37 -5.72
N SER A 329 -19.19 9.49 -5.23
CA SER A 329 -19.55 8.37 -4.35
C SER A 329 -19.41 8.78 -2.90
N VAL A 330 -20.51 8.84 -2.16
CA VAL A 330 -20.52 9.11 -0.71
C VAL A 330 -21.38 8.08 -0.01
N ILE A 331 -20.79 7.31 0.91
CA ILE A 331 -21.51 6.38 1.78
C ILE A 331 -21.57 7.01 3.17
N THR A 332 -22.78 7.20 3.69
CA THR A 332 -22.98 7.66 5.07
C THR A 332 -22.61 6.55 6.06
N ALA A 333 -22.13 6.89 7.24
CA ALA A 333 -21.96 5.95 8.35
C ALA A 333 -22.27 6.66 9.67
N GLU A 334 -22.94 5.97 10.58
CA GLU A 334 -23.20 6.52 11.91
C GLU A 334 -21.94 6.43 12.79
N HIS A 335 -21.67 7.47 13.55
CA HIS A 335 -20.50 7.52 14.43
C HIS A 335 -20.56 6.39 15.48
N ARG A 336 -19.45 5.64 15.63
CA ARG A 336 -19.29 4.49 16.55
C ARG A 336 -20.07 3.23 16.18
N THR A 337 -20.49 3.12 14.92
CA THR A 337 -20.89 1.83 14.36
C THR A 337 -19.69 0.93 14.10
N TYR A 338 -19.92 -0.39 14.17
CA TYR A 338 -18.93 -1.40 13.84
C TYR A 338 -19.34 -2.01 12.50
N ILE A 339 -18.65 -1.59 11.44
CA ILE A 339 -19.01 -1.90 10.05
C ILE A 339 -18.13 -3.03 9.55
N GLU A 340 -18.77 -4.06 8.99
CA GLU A 340 -18.11 -5.07 8.17
C GLU A 340 -18.13 -4.62 6.71
N ILE A 341 -16.98 -4.67 6.04
CA ILE A 341 -16.88 -4.44 4.60
C ILE A 341 -16.46 -5.73 3.94
N VAL A 342 -17.30 -6.25 3.04
CA VAL A 342 -17.05 -7.49 2.29
C VAL A 342 -16.73 -7.11 0.86
N PHE A 343 -15.54 -7.45 0.38
CA PHE A 343 -15.16 -7.27 -1.02
C PHE A 343 -15.44 -8.53 -1.82
N GLU A 344 -16.36 -8.45 -2.78
CA GLU A 344 -16.70 -9.54 -3.70
C GLU A 344 -16.17 -9.17 -5.09
N ASN A 345 -15.04 -9.75 -5.52
CA ASN A 345 -14.42 -9.39 -6.79
C ASN A 345 -14.78 -10.38 -7.92
N PRO A 346 -15.72 -10.03 -8.83
CA PRO A 346 -16.06 -10.86 -9.99
C PRO A 346 -15.06 -10.70 -11.16
N GLU A 347 -14.14 -9.73 -11.08
CA GLU A 347 -13.21 -9.43 -12.15
C GLU A 347 -12.06 -10.45 -12.22
N LYS A 348 -11.43 -10.53 -13.40
CA LYS A 348 -10.28 -11.44 -13.64
C LYS A 348 -8.95 -10.90 -13.13
N SER A 349 -8.94 -9.78 -12.44
CA SER A 349 -7.75 -9.12 -11.94
C SER A 349 -7.87 -8.84 -10.47
N ILE A 350 -6.71 -8.84 -9.80
CA ILE A 350 -6.62 -8.39 -8.41
C ILE A 350 -6.83 -6.87 -8.32
N ASP A 351 -7.55 -6.46 -7.30
CA ASP A 351 -7.70 -5.06 -6.90
C ASP A 351 -7.14 -4.89 -5.48
N THR A 352 -6.58 -3.72 -5.20
CA THR A 352 -6.03 -3.36 -3.89
C THR A 352 -6.86 -2.21 -3.34
N PHE A 353 -7.52 -2.44 -2.20
CA PHE A 353 -8.34 -1.44 -1.54
C PHE A 353 -7.57 -0.79 -0.39
N HIS A 354 -7.67 0.53 -0.31
CA HIS A 354 -7.12 1.33 0.78
C HIS A 354 -8.25 2.11 1.44
N LEU A 355 -8.19 2.22 2.76
CA LEU A 355 -9.13 3.00 3.54
C LEU A 355 -8.38 4.09 4.31
N ASP A 356 -8.57 5.33 3.90
CA ASP A 356 -7.99 6.47 4.58
C ASP A 356 -8.60 6.66 5.99
N GLY A 357 -7.77 7.12 6.92
CA GLY A 357 -8.21 7.53 8.25
C GLY A 357 -8.52 6.41 9.26
N TYR A 358 -8.54 5.15 8.82
CA TYR A 358 -8.81 3.98 9.67
C TYR A 358 -7.83 2.84 9.39
N ALA A 359 -7.45 2.11 10.44
CA ALA A 359 -6.97 0.74 10.29
C ALA A 359 -8.18 -0.21 10.39
N PHE A 360 -8.09 -1.37 9.76
CA PHE A 360 -9.14 -2.38 9.78
C PHE A 360 -8.56 -3.77 10.06
N PHE A 361 -9.42 -4.68 10.50
CA PHE A 361 -9.07 -6.08 10.76
C PHE A 361 -9.59 -6.93 9.61
N ALA A 362 -8.69 -7.57 8.87
CA ALA A 362 -9.08 -8.53 7.85
C ALA A 362 -9.57 -9.82 8.52
N ALA A 363 -10.86 -10.12 8.40
CA ALA A 363 -11.51 -11.23 9.10
C ALA A 363 -11.64 -12.52 8.28
N GLY A 364 -11.57 -12.45 6.95
CA GLY A 364 -11.83 -13.60 6.06
C GLY A 364 -11.54 -13.32 4.59
#